data_AF-A0A368GHM8-F1
#
_entry.id   AF-A0A368GHM8-F1
#
_cell.length_a   1.000
_cell.length_b   1.000
_cell.length_c   1.000
_cell.angle_alpha   90.00
_cell.angle_beta   90.00
_cell.angle_gamma   90.00
#
_symmetry.space_group_name_H-M   'P 1'
#
loop_
_entity.id
_entity.type
_entity.pdbx_description
1 polymer ?
#
loop_
_entity_poly.entity_id
_entity_poly.type
_entity_poly.pdbx_seq_one_letter_code
_entity_poly.pdbx_strand_id
1 'polypeptide(L)'
;MTDCLVLVVLALVVGTLAEPNSNLKARVNLSAFKFVSEHSQHVINSEVPKIVLPNITRSFRAGYGTGKVSVHGLNITEFESPKFNFLPTNDGVSWSSEQGAIKLTGKWAAEYRLLAPMWTSGWVNILTSDIRLNVSGKVVALNHRPQIILGDCAADVGFFHIEIGGGIVPWFVNLFRKVTSHAIKTAIRYKACEMSRSLLLAEINDQLLSLPLHLRVWNDFHIDYAVDRNPIFTR
;
A
#
# COMPACT_ATOMS: atom_id res chain seq x y z
N MET A 1 -0.62 -68.40 23.92
CA MET A 1 -0.79 -67.73 22.60
C MET A 1 -1.65 -66.49 22.80
N THR A 2 -1.20 -65.57 23.65
CA THR A 2 -2.01 -64.43 24.12
C THR A 2 -1.14 -63.18 24.39
N ASP A 3 0.18 -63.32 24.49
CA ASP A 3 1.09 -62.19 24.82
C ASP A 3 1.62 -61.42 23.61
N CYS A 4 1.38 -61.87 22.38
CA CYS A 4 1.83 -61.16 21.18
C CYS A 4 0.82 -60.10 20.71
N LEU A 5 -0.47 -60.28 21.01
CA LEU A 5 -1.53 -59.40 20.52
C LEU A 5 -1.62 -58.08 21.30
N VAL A 6 -1.22 -58.09 22.57
CA VAL A 6 -1.18 -56.89 23.43
C VAL A 6 -0.08 -55.92 23.00
N LEU A 7 1.05 -56.42 22.50
CA LEU A 7 2.17 -55.59 22.00
C LEU A 7 1.83 -54.88 20.68
N VAL A 8 1.04 -55.49 19.81
CA VAL A 8 0.61 -54.87 18.54
C VAL A 8 -0.43 -53.77 18.77
N VAL A 9 -1.30 -53.93 19.78
CA VAL A 9 -2.29 -52.89 20.13
C VAL A 9 -1.62 -51.71 20.84
N LEU A 10 -0.58 -51.93 21.65
CA LEU A 10 0.22 -50.84 22.23
C LEU A 10 1.06 -50.08 21.19
N ALA A 11 1.52 -50.74 20.12
CA ALA A 11 2.20 -50.06 19.01
C ALA A 11 1.24 -49.21 18.15
N LEU A 12 -0.05 -49.55 18.10
CA LEU A 12 -1.08 -48.79 17.39
C LEU A 12 -1.60 -47.57 18.18
N VAL A 13 -1.33 -47.47 19.48
CA VAL A 13 -1.78 -46.37 20.35
C VAL A 13 -0.68 -45.31 20.60
N VAL A 14 0.58 -45.56 20.21
CA VAL A 14 1.65 -44.54 20.17
C VAL A 14 1.66 -43.77 18.83
N GLY A 15 0.55 -43.81 18.10
CA GLY A 15 0.18 -42.77 17.14
C GLY A 15 -0.52 -41.60 17.83
N THR A 16 -0.05 -41.20 19.02
CA THR A 16 -0.44 -39.95 19.64
C THR A 16 -0.18 -38.85 18.63
N LEU A 17 -1.24 -38.16 18.23
CA LEU A 17 -1.26 -36.88 17.51
C LEU A 17 0.04 -36.11 17.76
N ALA A 18 1.04 -36.33 16.92
CA ALA A 18 2.22 -35.52 16.92
C ALA A 18 1.77 -34.22 16.26
N GLU A 19 1.44 -33.22 17.08
CA GLU A 19 1.45 -31.85 16.59
C GLU A 19 2.80 -31.65 15.88
N PRO A 20 2.82 -31.22 14.60
CA PRO A 20 4.05 -31.17 13.85
C PRO A 20 4.94 -30.09 14.47
N ASN A 21 5.93 -30.53 15.25
CA ASN A 21 7.01 -29.70 15.75
C ASN A 21 7.95 -29.46 14.58
N SER A 22 7.87 -28.28 13.95
CA SER A 22 8.80 -27.91 12.87
C SER A 22 10.25 -28.04 13.34
N ASN A 23 11.05 -28.77 12.56
CA ASN A 23 12.47 -29.02 12.81
C ASN A 23 13.33 -27.76 12.60
N LEU A 24 12.83 -26.80 11.81
CA LEU A 24 13.45 -25.51 11.56
C LEU A 24 12.50 -24.38 11.96
N LYS A 25 13.00 -23.41 12.73
CA LYS A 25 12.21 -22.25 13.19
C LYS A 25 12.98 -20.97 12.87
N ALA A 26 12.38 -20.10 12.08
CA ALA A 26 12.84 -18.73 11.90
C ALA A 26 12.03 -17.80 12.80
N ARG A 27 12.69 -16.88 13.50
CA ARG A 27 12.04 -15.86 14.33
C ARG A 27 12.42 -14.47 13.83
N VAL A 28 11.43 -13.69 13.45
CA VAL A 28 11.59 -12.27 13.13
C VAL A 28 11.20 -11.47 14.36
N ASN A 29 12.16 -10.74 14.93
CA ASN A 29 11.95 -9.91 16.11
C ASN A 29 11.48 -8.51 15.73
N LEU A 30 10.91 -7.77 16.69
CA LEU A 30 10.50 -6.37 16.49
C LEU A 30 11.65 -5.49 15.98
N SER A 31 12.91 -5.80 16.32
CA SER A 31 14.09 -5.12 15.80
C SER A 31 14.22 -5.17 14.28
N ALA A 32 13.78 -6.27 13.64
CA ALA A 32 13.78 -6.38 12.18
C ALA A 32 12.74 -5.44 11.56
N PHE A 33 11.55 -5.31 12.17
CA PHE A 33 10.54 -4.34 11.71
C PHE A 33 11.01 -2.90 11.88
N LYS A 34 11.74 -2.60 12.97
CA LYS A 34 12.39 -1.28 13.16
C LYS A 34 13.44 -1.00 12.09
N PHE A 35 14.29 -1.98 11.79
CA PHE A 35 15.28 -1.88 10.72
C PHE A 35 14.62 -1.56 9.37
N VAL A 36 13.54 -2.28 9.02
CA VAL A 36 12.76 -2.01 7.80
C VAL A 36 12.15 -0.61 7.83
N SER A 37 11.61 -0.19 8.98
CA SER A 37 11.03 1.16 9.15
C SER A 37 12.07 2.25 8.85
N GLU A 38 13.28 2.10 9.39
CA GLU A 38 14.40 3.05 9.20
C GLU A 38 14.93 3.09 7.76
N HIS A 39 14.90 1.96 7.04
CA HIS A 39 15.48 1.84 5.69
C HIS A 39 14.45 1.92 4.55
N SER A 40 13.16 1.94 4.87
CA SER A 40 12.07 2.02 3.89
C SER A 40 12.12 3.26 2.99
N GLN A 41 12.71 4.35 3.47
CA GLN A 41 12.78 5.62 2.74
C GLN A 41 13.52 5.49 1.41
N HIS A 42 14.52 4.60 1.31
CA HIS A 42 15.31 4.48 0.08
C HIS A 42 14.46 4.05 -1.13
N VAL A 43 13.63 3.02 -0.94
CA VAL A 43 12.70 2.51 -1.97
C VAL A 43 11.59 3.52 -2.25
N ILE A 44 11.07 4.15 -1.20
CA ILE A 44 9.95 5.09 -1.34
C ILE A 44 10.40 6.36 -2.08
N ASN A 45 11.62 6.83 -1.84
CA ASN A 45 12.21 7.99 -2.52
C ASN A 45 12.49 7.72 -4.00
N SER A 46 12.74 6.47 -4.40
CA SER A 46 12.93 6.12 -5.82
C SER A 46 11.61 5.88 -6.54
N GLU A 47 10.60 5.31 -5.88
CA GLU A 47 9.36 4.90 -6.54
C GLU A 47 8.27 5.98 -6.54
N VAL A 48 8.12 6.76 -5.45
CA VAL A 48 7.01 7.74 -5.36
C VAL A 48 7.10 8.86 -6.40
N PRO A 49 8.27 9.47 -6.67
CA PRO A 49 8.36 10.53 -7.68
C PRO A 49 7.99 10.09 -9.11
N LYS A 50 8.04 8.79 -9.40
CA LYS A 50 7.66 8.22 -10.71
C LYS A 50 6.14 8.09 -10.88
N ILE A 51 5.36 8.27 -9.82
CA ILE A 51 3.90 8.13 -9.88
C ILE A 51 3.29 9.27 -10.68
N VAL A 52 2.47 8.88 -11.65
CA VAL A 52 1.60 9.81 -12.37
C VAL A 52 0.18 9.70 -11.81
N LEU A 53 -0.39 10.83 -11.39
CA LEU A 53 -1.78 10.86 -10.94
C LEU A 53 -2.72 10.83 -12.17
N PRO A 54 -3.87 10.14 -12.06
CA PRO A 54 -4.80 10.04 -13.18
C PRO A 54 -5.40 11.40 -13.53
N ASN A 55 -5.80 11.56 -14.79
CA ASN A 55 -6.58 12.73 -15.21
C ASN A 55 -7.94 12.73 -14.51
N ILE A 56 -8.33 13.89 -13.99
CA ILE A 56 -9.54 14.05 -13.18
C ILE A 56 -10.51 14.92 -13.94
N THR A 57 -11.74 14.46 -14.12
CA THR A 57 -12.81 15.24 -14.71
C THR A 57 -14.03 15.25 -13.81
N ARG A 58 -14.56 16.43 -13.50
CA ARG A 58 -15.73 16.60 -12.63
C ARG A 58 -16.67 17.67 -13.15
N SER A 59 -17.96 17.39 -13.02
CA SER A 59 -19.01 18.37 -13.28
C SER A 59 -19.31 19.13 -11.99
N PHE A 60 -19.65 20.41 -12.11
CA PHE A 60 -20.06 21.25 -11.00
C PHE A 60 -21.28 22.08 -11.39
N ARG A 61 -22.05 22.51 -10.38
CA ARG A 61 -23.16 23.47 -10.53
C ARG A 61 -22.85 24.69 -9.67
N ALA A 62 -23.06 25.87 -10.23
CA ALA A 62 -22.91 27.12 -9.48
C ALA A 62 -24.00 28.09 -9.93
N GLY A 63 -24.78 28.60 -8.99
CA GLY A 63 -26.00 29.36 -9.32
C GLY A 63 -26.91 28.58 -10.26
N TYR A 64 -27.33 29.22 -11.34
CA TYR A 64 -28.20 28.62 -12.38
C TYR A 64 -27.42 27.92 -13.52
N GLY A 65 -26.08 27.91 -13.46
CA GLY A 65 -25.25 27.35 -14.52
C GLY A 65 -24.62 26.00 -14.16
N THR A 66 -24.19 25.29 -15.19
CA THR A 66 -23.47 24.01 -15.08
C THR A 66 -22.10 24.15 -15.71
N GLY A 67 -21.09 23.54 -15.10
CA GLY A 67 -19.75 23.51 -15.65
C GLY A 67 -19.08 22.15 -15.52
N LYS A 68 -17.95 22.02 -16.20
CA LYS A 68 -17.09 20.84 -16.19
C LYS A 68 -15.66 21.32 -16.06
N VAL A 69 -14.91 20.70 -15.14
CA VAL A 69 -13.47 20.95 -14.95
C VAL A 69 -12.71 19.66 -15.17
N SER A 70 -11.59 19.78 -15.85
CA SER A 70 -10.65 18.70 -16.14
C SER A 70 -9.26 19.10 -15.69
N VAL A 71 -8.65 18.32 -14.81
CA VAL A 71 -7.25 18.46 -14.37
C VAL A 71 -6.44 17.31 -14.96
N HIS A 72 -5.30 17.63 -15.55
CA HIS A 72 -4.48 16.67 -16.28
C HIS A 72 -2.98 16.96 -16.14
N GLY A 73 -2.17 15.94 -16.38
CA GLY A 73 -0.71 16.04 -16.28
C GLY A 73 -0.25 16.35 -14.85
N LEU A 74 -0.88 15.74 -13.86
CA LEU A 74 -0.52 15.89 -12.45
C LEU A 74 0.75 15.08 -12.15
N ASN A 75 1.85 15.79 -11.97
CA ASN A 75 3.17 15.21 -11.69
C ASN A 75 3.69 15.67 -10.33
N ILE A 76 4.37 14.77 -9.63
CA ILE A 76 5.08 15.07 -8.37
C ILE A 76 6.37 15.81 -8.71
N THR A 77 6.49 17.04 -8.21
CA THR A 77 7.69 17.88 -8.41
C THR A 77 8.61 17.88 -7.21
N GLU A 78 8.03 17.74 -6.02
CA GLU A 78 8.77 17.63 -4.76
C GLU A 78 8.11 16.54 -3.91
N PHE A 79 8.92 15.74 -3.25
CA PHE A 79 8.48 14.65 -2.39
C PHE A 79 9.34 14.61 -1.13
N GLU A 80 8.66 14.56 0.01
CA GLU A 80 9.25 14.29 1.31
C GLU A 80 8.75 12.94 1.82
N SER A 81 9.68 12.02 2.02
CA SER A 81 9.39 10.66 2.47
C SER A 81 8.69 10.67 3.82
N PRO A 82 7.56 9.98 3.99
CA PRO A 82 6.97 9.82 5.30
C PRO A 82 7.84 8.91 6.18
N LYS A 83 7.66 9.04 7.49
CA LYS A 83 8.18 8.06 8.45
C LYS A 83 7.23 6.88 8.49
N PHE A 84 7.75 5.70 8.20
CA PHE A 84 6.98 4.47 8.31
C PHE A 84 7.19 3.82 9.67
N ASN A 85 6.14 3.18 10.17
CA ASN A 85 6.20 2.34 11.35
C ASN A 85 5.58 0.99 11.02
N PHE A 86 6.39 -0.05 11.02
CA PHE A 86 5.94 -1.44 10.80
C PHE A 86 5.80 -2.15 12.15
N LEU A 87 4.65 -2.77 12.38
CA LEU A 87 4.32 -3.47 13.62
C LEU A 87 3.69 -4.83 13.33
N PRO A 88 4.06 -5.89 14.07
CA PRO A 88 3.37 -7.17 13.99
C PRO A 88 1.96 -7.06 14.56
N THR A 89 1.00 -7.77 13.94
CA THR A 89 -0.37 -7.96 14.41
C THR A 89 -0.57 -9.40 14.90
N ASN A 90 -1.81 -9.79 15.23
CA ASN A 90 -2.10 -11.16 15.70
C ASN A 90 -1.92 -12.23 14.59
N ASP A 91 -2.02 -11.85 13.33
CA ASP A 91 -2.00 -12.75 12.17
C ASP A 91 -1.16 -12.20 10.99
N GLY A 92 -0.33 -11.19 11.24
CA GLY A 92 0.46 -10.57 10.19
C GLY A 92 1.21 -9.31 10.59
N VAL A 93 1.16 -8.32 9.72
CA VAL A 93 1.87 -7.05 9.85
C VAL A 93 0.94 -5.88 9.51
N SER A 94 1.06 -4.82 10.28
CA SER A 94 0.47 -3.52 9.98
C SER A 94 1.58 -2.52 9.76
N TRP A 95 1.36 -1.54 8.89
CA TRP A 95 2.24 -0.39 8.79
C TRP A 95 1.45 0.88 8.63
N SER A 96 2.00 1.92 9.23
CA SER A 96 1.49 3.27 9.11
C SER A 96 2.57 4.21 8.60
N SER A 97 2.14 5.31 7.99
CA SER A 97 3.02 6.40 7.57
C SER A 97 2.55 7.72 8.17
N GLU A 98 3.49 8.59 8.52
CA GLU A 98 3.21 9.95 9.00
C GLU A 98 4.20 10.95 8.41
N GLN A 99 3.85 12.24 8.44
CA GLN A 99 4.73 13.34 8.04
C GLN A 99 5.16 13.36 6.57
N GLY A 100 4.52 12.57 5.69
CA GLY A 100 4.80 12.62 4.26
C GLY A 100 4.25 13.89 3.61
N ALA A 101 4.99 14.45 2.65
CA ALA A 101 4.55 15.59 1.88
C ALA A 101 4.83 15.43 0.39
N ILE A 102 3.92 15.91 -0.46
CA ILE A 102 4.14 16.02 -1.90
C ILE A 102 3.70 17.38 -2.40
N LYS A 103 4.44 17.87 -3.40
CA LYS A 103 4.04 18.97 -4.25
C LYS A 103 3.71 18.43 -5.63
N LEU A 104 2.52 18.78 -6.12
CA LEU A 104 2.06 18.40 -7.44
C LEU A 104 1.91 19.65 -8.30
N THR A 105 2.24 19.51 -9.57
CA THR A 105 1.92 20.52 -10.58
C THR A 105 1.14 19.89 -11.71
N GLY A 106 0.30 20.67 -12.38
CA GLY A 106 -0.45 20.20 -13.53
C GLY A 106 -1.16 21.31 -14.27
N LYS A 107 -2.00 20.91 -15.22
CA LYS A 107 -2.83 21.82 -16.02
C LYS A 107 -4.30 21.54 -15.76
N TRP A 108 -5.11 22.56 -15.97
CA TRP A 108 -6.55 22.43 -15.85
C TRP A 108 -7.25 23.16 -17.00
N ALA A 109 -8.43 22.68 -17.36
CA ALA A 109 -9.35 23.33 -18.28
C ALA A 109 -10.76 23.25 -17.70
N ALA A 110 -11.53 24.32 -17.77
CA ALA A 110 -12.92 24.33 -17.36
C ALA A 110 -13.82 25.02 -18.36
N GLU A 111 -15.03 24.51 -18.42
CA GLU A 111 -16.16 25.03 -19.17
C GLU A 111 -17.27 25.38 -18.18
N TYR A 112 -17.96 26.49 -18.41
CA TYR A 112 -19.17 26.84 -17.67
C TYR A 112 -20.23 27.40 -18.62
N ARG A 113 -21.46 26.92 -18.49
CA ARG A 113 -22.61 27.31 -19.32
C ARG A 113 -23.70 27.90 -18.44
N LEU A 114 -24.11 29.13 -18.77
CA LEU A 114 -25.27 29.81 -18.18
C LEU A 114 -26.14 30.41 -19.29
N LEU A 115 -25.70 31.54 -19.87
CA LEU A 115 -26.33 32.17 -21.05
C LEU A 115 -25.46 31.98 -22.31
N ALA A 116 -24.15 32.14 -22.17
CA ALA A 116 -23.14 31.81 -23.17
C ALA A 116 -22.07 30.89 -22.56
N PRO A 117 -21.46 29.98 -23.35
CA PRO A 117 -20.41 29.11 -22.85
C PRO A 117 -19.11 29.88 -22.63
N MET A 118 -18.53 29.73 -21.44
CA MET A 118 -17.23 30.28 -21.08
C MET A 118 -16.23 29.15 -20.96
N TRP A 119 -15.05 29.36 -21.54
CA TRP A 119 -13.97 28.38 -21.56
C TRP A 119 -12.70 29.03 -21.05
N THR A 120 -11.98 28.30 -20.21
CA THR A 120 -10.69 28.77 -19.74
C THR A 120 -9.81 27.62 -19.26
N SER A 121 -8.52 27.90 -19.15
CA SER A 121 -7.51 26.92 -18.78
C SER A 121 -6.34 27.59 -18.10
N GLY A 122 -5.57 26.82 -17.36
CA GLY A 122 -4.39 27.32 -16.69
C GLY A 122 -3.58 26.23 -16.03
N TRP A 123 -2.84 26.62 -15.00
CA TRP A 123 -1.99 25.76 -14.20
C TRP A 123 -2.56 25.57 -12.80
N VAL A 124 -2.17 24.46 -12.18
CA VAL A 124 -2.52 24.14 -10.80
C VAL A 124 -1.29 23.68 -10.05
N ASN A 125 -1.07 24.26 -8.88
CA ASN A 125 -0.07 23.81 -7.91
C ASN A 125 -0.81 23.29 -6.68
N ILE A 126 -0.43 22.10 -6.22
CA ILE A 126 -1.01 21.48 -5.03
C ILE A 126 0.12 21.19 -4.06
N LEU A 127 -0.06 21.61 -2.81
CA LEU A 127 0.80 21.24 -1.70
C LEU A 127 0.01 20.39 -0.73
N THR A 128 0.54 19.22 -0.42
CA THR A 128 -0.05 18.35 0.60
C THR A 128 1.02 17.93 1.60
N SER A 129 0.65 17.92 2.87
CA SER A 129 1.51 17.44 3.94
C SER A 129 0.68 16.65 4.95
N ASP A 130 1.40 15.90 5.79
CA ASP A 130 0.81 14.91 6.69
C ASP A 130 -0.06 13.89 5.94
N ILE A 131 0.55 13.26 4.92
CA ILE A 131 -0.05 12.10 4.25
C ILE A 131 0.10 10.91 5.19
N ARG A 132 -1.05 10.44 5.68
CA ARG A 132 -1.15 9.33 6.62
C ARG A 132 -1.70 8.13 5.91
N LEU A 133 -0.95 7.04 5.97
CA LEU A 133 -1.35 5.75 5.46
C LEU A 133 -1.47 4.79 6.63
N ASN A 134 -2.47 3.92 6.61
CA ASN A 134 -2.58 2.80 7.53
C ASN A 134 -3.02 1.58 6.73
N VAL A 135 -2.21 0.53 6.76
CA VAL A 135 -2.47 -0.70 6.04
C VAL A 135 -2.24 -1.89 6.95
N SER A 136 -3.06 -2.91 6.73
CA SER A 136 -2.91 -4.21 7.38
C SER A 136 -2.67 -5.29 6.33
N GLY A 137 -1.89 -6.30 6.70
CA GLY A 137 -1.66 -7.49 5.90
C GLY A 137 -1.58 -8.71 6.78
N LYS A 138 -2.21 -9.80 6.36
CA LYS A 138 -2.10 -11.12 6.98
C LYS A 138 -0.95 -11.87 6.36
N VAL A 139 -0.22 -12.65 7.14
CA VAL A 139 0.83 -13.53 6.59
C VAL A 139 0.34 -14.97 6.67
N VAL A 140 0.25 -15.61 5.51
CA VAL A 140 -0.23 -16.99 5.37
C VAL A 140 0.82 -17.85 4.70
N ALA A 141 0.76 -19.17 4.93
CA ALA A 141 1.50 -20.13 4.13
C ALA A 141 0.69 -20.46 2.87
N LEU A 142 1.25 -20.18 1.70
CA LEU A 142 0.68 -20.54 0.40
C LEU A 142 1.78 -21.18 -0.45
N ASN A 143 1.49 -22.34 -1.04
CA ASN A 143 2.47 -23.12 -1.80
C ASN A 143 3.79 -23.37 -1.02
N HIS A 144 3.66 -23.68 0.28
CA HIS A 144 4.78 -23.91 1.19
C HIS A 144 5.70 -22.68 1.42
N ARG A 145 5.19 -21.47 1.22
CA ARG A 145 5.94 -20.21 1.37
C ARG A 145 5.12 -19.17 2.12
N PRO A 146 5.75 -18.28 2.90
CA PRO A 146 5.04 -17.17 3.48
C PRO A 146 4.59 -16.21 2.37
N GLN A 147 3.36 -15.75 2.44
CA GLN A 147 2.76 -14.78 1.52
C GLN A 147 2.00 -13.75 2.31
N ILE A 148 2.08 -12.49 1.88
CA ILE A 148 1.37 -11.38 2.50
C ILE A 148 0.06 -11.15 1.73
N ILE A 149 -1.07 -11.34 2.40
CA ILE A 149 -2.39 -10.98 1.88
C ILE A 149 -2.78 -9.64 2.49
N LEU A 150 -2.91 -8.62 1.63
CA LEU A 150 -3.36 -7.30 2.07
C LEU A 150 -4.79 -7.31 2.56
N GLY A 151 -5.00 -6.73 3.73
CA GLY A 151 -6.31 -6.41 4.29
C GLY A 151 -6.72 -4.99 3.93
N ASP A 152 -7.20 -4.28 4.95
CA ASP A 152 -7.68 -2.92 4.80
C ASP A 152 -6.54 -1.93 4.56
N CYS A 153 -6.82 -0.94 3.71
CA CYS A 153 -5.98 0.22 3.51
C CYS A 153 -6.80 1.49 3.66
N ALA A 154 -6.34 2.39 4.52
CA ALA A 154 -6.87 3.72 4.69
C ALA A 154 -5.75 4.75 4.46
N ALA A 155 -6.02 5.72 3.61
CA ALA A 155 -5.17 6.88 3.44
C ALA A 155 -5.94 8.15 3.80
N ASP A 156 -5.26 9.11 4.39
CA ASP A 156 -5.76 10.44 4.68
C ASP A 156 -4.69 11.50 4.43
N VAL A 157 -5.12 12.73 4.23
CA VAL A 157 -4.23 13.87 4.00
C VAL A 157 -4.63 14.96 4.99
N GLY A 158 -3.72 15.28 5.92
CA GLY A 158 -3.93 16.27 6.97
C GLY A 158 -4.06 17.68 6.39
N PHE A 159 -3.03 18.14 5.68
CA PHE A 159 -3.03 19.45 5.05
C PHE A 159 -3.10 19.35 3.52
N PHE A 160 -3.98 20.14 2.92
CA PHE A 160 -4.18 20.21 1.48
C PHE A 160 -4.39 21.66 1.05
N HIS A 161 -3.47 22.19 0.25
CA HIS A 161 -3.56 23.50 -0.35
C HIS A 161 -3.55 23.39 -1.88
N ILE A 162 -4.49 24.06 -2.53
CA ILE A 162 -4.56 24.16 -3.98
C ILE A 162 -4.51 25.62 -4.40
N GLU A 163 -3.58 25.90 -5.29
CA GLU A 163 -3.42 27.16 -5.99
C GLU A 163 -3.73 26.92 -7.47
N ILE A 164 -4.61 27.75 -8.02
CA ILE A 164 -5.10 27.63 -9.39
C ILE A 164 -4.86 28.98 -10.05
N GLY A 165 -4.09 29.00 -11.13
CA GLY A 165 -3.72 30.22 -11.82
C GLY A 165 -3.80 30.09 -13.35
N GLY A 166 -3.47 31.20 -14.02
CA GLY A 166 -3.53 31.38 -15.47
C GLY A 166 -4.73 32.22 -15.90
N GLY A 167 -4.50 33.34 -16.61
CA GLY A 167 -5.45 34.10 -17.46
C GLY A 167 -6.87 34.45 -16.97
N ILE A 168 -7.24 34.21 -15.72
CA ILE A 168 -8.64 34.12 -15.27
C ILE A 168 -9.00 35.14 -14.21
N VAL A 169 -10.27 35.53 -14.20
CA VAL A 169 -10.87 36.33 -13.15
C VAL A 169 -11.08 35.49 -11.87
N PRO A 170 -10.58 35.90 -10.68
CA PRO A 170 -10.59 35.08 -9.47
C PRO A 170 -11.92 34.43 -9.07
N TRP A 171 -13.05 35.08 -9.37
CA TRP A 171 -14.38 34.55 -9.05
C TRP A 171 -14.71 33.24 -9.78
N PHE A 172 -14.18 33.02 -10.98
CA PHE A 172 -14.47 31.83 -11.79
C PHE A 172 -13.84 30.56 -11.21
N VAL A 173 -12.61 30.68 -10.69
CA VAL A 173 -11.90 29.58 -10.03
C VAL A 173 -12.67 29.07 -8.82
N ASN A 174 -13.29 29.98 -8.06
CA ASN A 174 -14.05 29.63 -6.86
C ASN A 174 -15.26 28.71 -7.16
N LEU A 175 -15.77 28.69 -8.39
CA LEU A 175 -16.90 27.84 -8.78
C LEU A 175 -16.57 26.34 -8.71
N PHE A 176 -15.35 25.97 -9.07
CA PHE A 176 -14.93 24.57 -9.19
C PHE A 176 -13.81 24.17 -8.23
N ARG A 177 -13.22 25.13 -7.51
CA ARG A 177 -12.12 24.89 -6.55
C ARG A 177 -12.46 23.76 -5.59
N LYS A 178 -13.61 23.83 -4.91
CA LYS A 178 -14.03 22.82 -3.92
C LYS A 178 -14.16 21.41 -4.50
N VAL A 179 -14.83 21.28 -5.64
CA VAL A 179 -15.03 19.98 -6.33
C VAL A 179 -13.68 19.41 -6.79
N THR A 180 -12.79 20.28 -7.28
CA THR A 180 -11.46 19.90 -7.76
C THR A 180 -10.55 19.48 -6.61
N SER A 181 -10.51 20.25 -5.52
CA SER A 181 -9.78 19.89 -4.28
C SER A 181 -10.21 18.53 -3.77
N HIS A 182 -11.51 18.28 -3.68
CA HIS A 182 -12.03 17.00 -3.19
C HIS A 182 -11.62 15.85 -4.13
N ALA A 183 -11.75 16.03 -5.44
CA ALA A 183 -11.41 14.99 -6.40
C ALA A 183 -9.91 14.65 -6.40
N ILE A 184 -9.04 15.66 -6.31
CA ILE A 184 -7.58 15.46 -6.20
C ILE A 184 -7.24 14.79 -4.87
N LYS A 185 -7.81 15.25 -3.74
CA LYS A 185 -7.60 14.62 -2.43
C LYS A 185 -7.97 13.14 -2.46
N THR A 186 -9.09 12.79 -3.07
CA THR A 186 -9.52 11.39 -3.26
C THR A 186 -8.57 10.61 -4.16
N ALA A 187 -8.08 11.22 -5.25
CA ALA A 187 -7.12 10.58 -6.14
C ALA A 187 -5.79 10.26 -5.43
N ILE A 188 -5.27 11.19 -4.60
CA ILE A 188 -4.08 10.97 -3.78
C ILE A 188 -4.30 9.80 -2.81
N ARG A 189 -5.43 9.80 -2.08
CA ARG A 189 -5.76 8.72 -1.13
C ARG A 189 -5.84 7.35 -1.81
N TYR A 190 -6.51 7.29 -2.97
CA TYR A 190 -6.61 6.08 -3.75
C TYR A 190 -5.24 5.58 -4.23
N LYS A 191 -4.43 6.48 -4.81
CA LYS A 191 -3.09 6.15 -5.32
C LYS A 191 -2.13 5.70 -4.23
N ALA A 192 -2.21 6.27 -3.02
CA ALA A 192 -1.41 5.81 -1.89
C ALA A 192 -1.72 4.35 -1.51
N CYS A 193 -3.01 3.99 -1.46
CA CYS A 193 -3.43 2.61 -1.20
C CYS A 193 -3.11 1.64 -2.35
N GLU A 194 -3.30 2.09 -3.59
CA GLU A 194 -2.96 1.31 -4.79
C GLU A 194 -1.46 1.00 -4.83
N MET A 195 -0.61 1.99 -4.56
CA MET A 195 0.84 1.80 -4.54
C MET A 195 1.28 0.84 -3.44
N SER A 196 0.69 0.97 -2.25
CA SER A 196 0.94 0.03 -1.15
C SER A 196 0.59 -1.40 -1.55
N ARG A 197 -0.50 -1.56 -2.31
CA ARG A 197 -0.89 -2.86 -2.86
C ARG A 197 0.07 -3.37 -3.91
N SER A 198 0.43 -2.55 -4.90
CA SER A 198 1.29 -2.99 -5.98
C SER A 198 2.70 -3.34 -5.50
N LEU A 199 3.30 -2.51 -4.64
CA LEU A 199 4.65 -2.79 -4.14
C LEU A 199 4.70 -4.10 -3.34
N LEU A 200 3.71 -4.36 -2.49
CA LEU A 200 3.70 -5.57 -1.67
C LEU A 200 3.32 -6.83 -2.43
N LEU A 201 2.28 -6.75 -3.27
CA LEU A 201 1.79 -7.92 -4.00
C LEU A 201 2.68 -8.28 -5.18
N ALA A 202 3.26 -7.30 -5.88
CA ALA A 202 4.05 -7.58 -7.07
C ALA A 202 5.52 -7.83 -6.73
N GLU A 203 6.12 -7.09 -5.79
CA GLU A 203 7.56 -7.23 -5.52
C GLU A 203 7.83 -8.23 -4.39
N ILE A 204 7.23 -8.01 -3.21
CA ILE A 204 7.59 -8.82 -2.04
C ILE A 204 7.05 -10.24 -2.16
N ASN A 205 5.77 -10.42 -2.53
CA ASN A 205 5.22 -11.76 -2.67
C ASN A 205 5.90 -12.57 -3.79
N ASP A 206 6.26 -11.94 -4.91
CA ASP A 206 7.00 -12.61 -5.99
C ASP A 206 8.40 -13.04 -5.53
N GLN A 207 9.13 -12.16 -4.83
CA GLN A 207 10.40 -12.53 -4.21
C GLN A 207 10.24 -13.69 -3.22
N LEU A 208 9.23 -13.65 -2.35
CA LEU A 208 8.94 -14.75 -1.41
C LEU A 208 8.59 -16.05 -2.14
N LEU A 209 7.88 -15.98 -3.27
CA LEU A 209 7.56 -17.14 -4.11
C LEU A 209 8.81 -17.72 -4.81
N SER A 210 9.76 -16.86 -5.20
CA SER A 210 10.99 -17.23 -5.91
C SER A 210 12.06 -17.90 -5.04
N LEU A 211 11.94 -17.80 -3.71
CA LEU A 211 12.83 -18.50 -2.78
C LEU A 211 12.87 -20.01 -3.16
N PRO A 212 13.97 -20.77 -3.04
CA PRO A 212 13.91 -22.22 -3.23
C PRO A 212 13.03 -22.92 -2.18
N LEU A 213 12.64 -24.19 -2.34
CA LEU A 213 12.12 -24.99 -1.19
C LEU A 213 13.23 -25.84 -0.58
N HIS A 214 14.18 -26.25 -1.43
CA HIS A 214 15.35 -27.03 -1.05
C HIS A 214 16.59 -26.18 -1.25
N LEU A 215 17.21 -25.74 -0.15
CA LEU A 215 18.47 -25.03 -0.18
C LEU A 215 19.61 -26.05 -0.22
N ARG A 216 20.36 -26.11 -1.32
CA ARG A 216 21.53 -26.98 -1.43
C ARG A 216 22.68 -26.40 -0.60
N VAL A 217 23.15 -27.14 0.40
CA VAL A 217 24.26 -26.73 1.28
C VAL A 217 25.57 -27.40 0.87
N TRP A 218 25.49 -28.63 0.36
CA TRP A 218 26.64 -29.39 -0.16
C TRP A 218 26.20 -30.35 -1.28
N ASN A 219 27.14 -31.08 -1.89
CA ASN A 219 26.80 -32.16 -2.83
C ASN A 219 25.86 -33.17 -2.15
N ASP A 220 24.67 -33.33 -2.73
CA ASP A 220 23.58 -34.20 -2.27
C ASP A 220 22.98 -33.87 -0.90
N PHE A 221 23.38 -32.76 -0.25
CA PHE A 221 22.79 -32.28 0.99
C PHE A 221 21.92 -31.04 0.77
N HIS A 222 20.64 -31.17 1.14
CA HIS A 222 19.64 -30.13 1.00
C HIS A 222 18.95 -29.87 2.34
N ILE A 223 18.68 -28.60 2.63
CA ILE A 223 17.79 -28.17 3.70
C ILE A 223 16.44 -27.89 3.06
N ASP A 224 15.43 -28.64 3.46
CA ASP A 224 14.04 -28.29 3.18
C ASP A 224 13.58 -27.23 4.18
N TYR A 225 13.05 -26.12 3.67
CA TYR A 225 12.52 -25.03 4.47
C TYR A 225 11.11 -24.62 4.04
N ALA A 226 10.39 -25.55 3.40
CA ALA A 226 8.96 -25.46 3.19
C ALA A 226 8.22 -25.02 4.46
N VAL A 227 7.33 -24.04 4.33
CA VAL A 227 6.50 -23.56 5.43
C VAL A 227 5.22 -24.38 5.48
N ASP A 228 5.12 -25.28 6.47
CA ASP A 228 3.99 -26.20 6.61
C ASP A 228 2.72 -25.57 7.20
N ARG A 229 2.86 -24.42 7.89
CA ARG A 229 1.76 -23.74 8.57
C ARG A 229 1.92 -22.23 8.54
N ASN A 230 0.81 -21.52 8.71
CA ASN A 230 0.83 -20.07 8.83
C ASN A 230 1.82 -19.63 9.93
N PRO A 231 2.60 -18.56 9.68
CA PRO A 231 3.48 -18.01 10.70
C PRO A 231 2.72 -17.62 11.96
N ILE A 232 3.35 -17.84 13.11
CA ILE A 232 2.78 -17.53 14.42
C ILE A 232 3.26 -16.14 14.83
N PHE A 233 2.34 -15.26 15.19
CA PHE A 233 2.64 -13.93 15.70
C PHE A 233 2.43 -13.86 17.20
N THR A 234 3.47 -13.42 17.90
CA THR A 234 3.46 -13.23 19.36
C THR A 234 3.78 -11.77 19.66
N ARG A 235 3.01 -11.15 20.57
CA ARG A 235 3.31 -9.81 21.09
C ARG A 235 4.52 -9.81 22.02
#